data_AF-A0AAP8KGK1-F1
#
_entry.id   AF-A0AAP8KGK1-F1
#
_cell.length_a   1.000
_cell.length_b   1.000
_cell.length_c   1.000
_cell.angle_alpha   90.00
_cell.angle_beta   90.00
_cell.angle_gamma   90.00
#
_symmetry.space_group_name_H-M   'P 1'
#
loop_
_entity.id
_entity.type
_entity.pdbx_description
1 polymer ?
#
loop_
_entity_poly.entity_id
_entity_poly.type
_entity_poly.pdbx_seq_one_letter_code
_entity_poly.pdbx_strand_id
1 'polypeptide(L)'
;MNLTQLLLILRARKKIVLLTLMITVALALGVSLVLPKTYKATSTLLLNYKGVDPLTGMTMPGQLLPGYMATQVDIIGSKNVALRVVDQLELARSPAVIAQFNDAAQGKGTVRDWLADLLLKKLEVMPSRESSVVDVSFKGADPQFVAAVSNAFAEQYQKVSIQLKVDPMRKATTYFDDQTKLLRDNVERAQSRLSKYQQDNGIVSVDNRLDVESNRLNDLSAQLVLAQGQAMEANSRQRMAQGGNLSESPDVASNPLIQSLKLGLGNAEGKLAELGQRLDRNHPQYQSAKAEVDKLRRDLAEQTRATSQSVGNNAQILQQREGAIRAALAAQKAKVLELNRTRDEMGVLSKDVESAQRAFDVTSQRLSQTRIEGQAEQSDIAMLNPATAPIEPDSPKILRNVLLSIFLGLMLGCGIALLAELLDRRIRSDQDLSEVLQIPVFGVVDWKPKQRRMRGMLPRRLRLN
;
A
#
# COMPACT_ATOMS: atom_id res chain seq x y z
N MET A 1 61.85 -47.63 -16.58
CA MET A 1 60.97 -47.73 -17.77
C MET A 1 61.09 -46.45 -18.57
N ASN A 2 61.76 -46.51 -19.71
CA ASN A 2 61.83 -45.39 -20.66
C ASN A 2 60.60 -45.37 -21.59
N LEU A 3 60.26 -44.20 -22.15
CA LEU A 3 59.13 -44.03 -23.08
C LEU A 3 59.24 -44.98 -24.29
N THR A 4 60.46 -45.26 -24.72
CA THR A 4 60.81 -46.20 -25.80
C THR A 4 60.44 -47.65 -25.44
N GLN A 5 60.73 -48.11 -24.22
CA GLN A 5 60.32 -49.43 -23.72
C GLN A 5 58.80 -49.57 -23.68
N LEU A 6 58.07 -48.54 -23.23
CA LEU A 6 56.61 -48.54 -23.19
C LEU A 6 56.00 -48.70 -24.59
N LEU A 7 56.53 -47.98 -25.59
CA LEU A 7 56.09 -48.11 -26.98
C LEU A 7 56.39 -49.49 -27.58
N LEU A 8 57.54 -50.10 -27.24
CA LEU A 8 57.89 -51.45 -27.68
C LEU A 8 56.95 -52.51 -27.08
N ILE A 9 56.60 -52.39 -25.79
CA ILE A 9 55.66 -53.28 -25.12
C ILE A 9 54.27 -53.19 -25.77
N LEU A 10 53.78 -51.98 -26.01
CA LEU A 10 52.50 -51.76 -26.68
C LEU A 10 52.49 -52.32 -28.11
N ARG A 11 53.58 -52.16 -28.87
CA ARG A 11 53.69 -52.70 -30.23
C ARG A 11 53.71 -54.23 -30.25
N ALA A 12 54.38 -54.86 -29.30
CA ALA A 12 54.48 -56.31 -29.18
C ALA A 12 53.17 -56.95 -28.67
N ARG A 13 52.49 -56.31 -27.72
CA ARG A 13 51.19 -56.75 -27.17
C ARG A 13 49.99 -56.07 -27.84
N LYS A 14 50.15 -55.51 -29.05
CA LYS A 14 49.07 -54.79 -29.79
C LYS A 14 47.78 -55.59 -29.96
N LYS A 15 47.86 -56.93 -29.99
CA LYS A 15 46.67 -57.80 -30.04
C LYS A 15 45.84 -57.72 -28.76
N ILE A 16 46.48 -57.61 -27.59
CA ILE A 16 45.81 -57.46 -26.30
C ILE A 16 45.12 -56.09 -26.24
N VAL A 17 45.84 -55.02 -26.62
CA VAL A 17 45.27 -53.65 -26.65
C VAL A 17 44.10 -53.56 -27.61
N LEU A 18 44.21 -54.14 -28.81
CA LEU A 18 43.14 -54.10 -29.82
C LEU A 18 41.94 -54.97 -29.40
N LEU A 19 42.17 -56.16 -28.82
CA LEU A 19 41.09 -57.04 -28.38
C LEU A 19 40.33 -56.45 -27.18
N THR A 20 41.04 -55.88 -26.21
CA THR A 20 40.42 -55.18 -25.06
C THR A 20 39.62 -53.97 -25.52
N LEU A 21 40.17 -53.15 -26.42
CA LEU A 21 39.45 -52.04 -27.04
C LEU A 21 38.18 -52.50 -27.78
N MET A 22 38.26 -53.56 -28.59
CA MET A 22 37.11 -54.09 -29.31
C MET A 22 36.03 -54.59 -28.36
N ILE A 23 36.41 -55.25 -27.26
CA ILE A 23 35.46 -55.74 -26.25
C ILE A 23 34.79 -54.57 -25.53
N THR A 24 35.54 -53.54 -25.09
CA THR A 24 34.95 -52.41 -24.36
C THR A 24 34.03 -51.58 -25.25
N VAL A 25 34.38 -51.40 -26.52
CA VAL A 25 33.53 -50.70 -27.49
C VAL A 25 32.28 -51.53 -27.83
N ALA A 26 32.43 -52.84 -28.06
CA ALA A 26 31.29 -53.72 -28.32
C ALA A 26 30.34 -53.80 -27.12
N LEU A 27 30.88 -53.85 -25.89
CA LEU A 27 30.08 -53.82 -24.67
C LEU A 27 29.36 -52.49 -24.51
N ALA A 28 30.05 -51.36 -24.68
CA ALA A 28 29.45 -50.03 -24.56
C ALA A 28 28.36 -49.79 -25.61
N LEU A 29 28.58 -50.27 -26.84
CA LEU A 29 27.58 -50.21 -27.91
C LEU A 29 26.38 -51.12 -27.59
N GLY A 30 26.63 -52.36 -27.17
CA GLY A 30 25.58 -53.30 -26.77
C GLY A 30 24.72 -52.76 -25.64
N VAL A 31 25.34 -52.24 -24.58
CA VAL A 31 24.63 -51.59 -23.46
C VAL A 31 23.85 -50.36 -23.93
N SER A 32 24.45 -49.53 -24.78
CA SER A 32 23.78 -48.32 -25.31
C SER A 32 22.59 -48.63 -26.22
N LEU A 33 22.56 -49.80 -26.88
CA LEU A 33 21.43 -50.23 -27.72
C LEU A 33 20.32 -50.91 -26.91
N VAL A 34 20.64 -51.49 -25.75
CA VAL A 34 19.67 -52.17 -24.86
C VAL A 34 19.00 -51.21 -23.89
N LEU A 35 19.68 -50.12 -23.49
CA LEU A 35 19.11 -49.10 -22.61
C LEU A 35 17.87 -48.45 -23.24
N PRO A 36 16.78 -48.24 -22.47
CA PRO A 36 15.57 -47.62 -22.99
C PRO A 36 15.85 -46.19 -23.45
N LYS A 37 15.39 -45.87 -24.66
CA LYS A 37 15.47 -44.51 -25.21
C LYS A 37 14.63 -43.57 -24.36
N THR A 38 15.23 -42.48 -23.91
CA THR A 38 14.52 -41.42 -23.19
C THR A 38 14.53 -40.15 -24.03
N TYR A 39 13.36 -39.57 -24.20
CA TYR A 39 13.10 -38.35 -24.94
C TYR A 39 12.95 -37.18 -23.97
N LYS A 40 13.36 -35.99 -24.43
CA LYS A 40 13.24 -34.74 -23.68
C LYS A 40 12.58 -33.68 -24.55
N ALA A 41 11.52 -33.07 -24.05
CA ALA A 41 10.86 -31.93 -24.69
C ALA A 41 10.90 -30.73 -23.74
N THR A 42 11.08 -29.54 -24.31
CA THR A 42 11.28 -28.29 -23.57
C THR A 42 10.29 -27.25 -24.05
N SER A 43 9.53 -26.68 -23.11
CA SER A 43 8.71 -25.50 -23.31
C SER A 43 9.44 -24.30 -22.74
N THR A 44 9.49 -23.21 -23.49
CA THR A 44 10.19 -21.98 -23.08
C THR A 44 9.17 -20.92 -22.70
N LEU A 45 9.31 -20.40 -21.47
CA LEU A 45 8.48 -19.35 -20.90
C LEU A 45 9.26 -18.04 -20.78
N LEU A 46 8.68 -16.95 -21.26
CA LEU A 46 9.15 -15.59 -20.98
C LEU A 46 8.43 -15.05 -19.76
N LEU A 47 9.19 -14.73 -18.73
CA LEU A 47 8.73 -14.04 -17.53
C LEU A 47 8.85 -12.53 -17.78
N ASN A 48 7.72 -11.84 -17.91
CA ASN A 48 7.73 -10.40 -18.08
C ASN A 48 8.05 -9.73 -16.73
N TYR A 49 9.35 -9.59 -16.45
CA TYR A 49 9.81 -8.79 -15.32
C TYR A 49 9.59 -7.32 -15.67
N LYS A 50 8.41 -6.79 -15.33
CA LYS A 50 8.15 -5.34 -15.45
C LYS A 50 8.99 -4.51 -14.49
N GLY A 51 9.74 -5.17 -13.60
CA GLY A 51 10.59 -4.52 -12.62
C GLY A 51 9.82 -3.58 -11.72
N VAL A 52 8.49 -3.68 -11.63
CA VAL A 52 7.64 -2.89 -10.75
C VAL A 52 6.75 -3.83 -9.96
N ASP A 53 6.71 -3.64 -8.64
CA ASP A 53 5.81 -4.37 -7.75
C ASP A 53 4.35 -4.06 -8.14
N PRO A 54 3.52 -5.07 -8.45
CA PRO A 54 2.13 -4.86 -8.85
C PRO A 54 1.24 -4.24 -7.76
N LEU A 55 1.64 -4.31 -6.47
CA LEU A 55 0.91 -3.66 -5.37
C LEU A 55 1.38 -2.24 -5.08
N THR A 56 2.68 -1.95 -5.22
CA THR A 56 3.28 -0.67 -4.80
C THR A 56 3.75 0.21 -5.94
N GLY A 57 3.86 -0.33 -7.16
CA GLY A 57 4.38 0.38 -8.34
C GLY A 57 5.87 0.70 -8.26
N MET A 58 6.57 0.29 -7.19
CA MET A 58 7.98 0.59 -6.99
C MET A 58 8.87 -0.26 -7.88
N THR A 59 9.91 0.35 -8.45
CA THR A 59 10.86 -0.37 -9.29
C THR A 59 11.75 -1.28 -8.46
N MET A 60 11.68 -2.59 -8.69
CA MET A 60 12.51 -3.59 -8.06
C MET A 60 13.93 -3.55 -8.67
N PRO A 61 15.00 -3.38 -7.86
CA PRO A 61 16.38 -3.37 -8.35
C PRO A 61 16.72 -4.65 -9.12
N GLY A 62 17.38 -4.52 -10.27
CA GLY A 62 17.76 -5.67 -11.12
C GLY A 62 18.65 -6.71 -10.42
N GLN A 63 19.32 -6.35 -9.31
CA GLN A 63 20.08 -7.27 -8.46
C GLN A 63 19.23 -8.37 -7.82
N LEU A 64 17.90 -8.19 -7.70
CA LEU A 64 16.99 -9.18 -7.14
C LEU A 64 16.47 -10.18 -8.18
N LEU A 65 16.81 -10.00 -9.46
CA LEU A 65 16.33 -10.84 -10.55
C LEU A 65 16.70 -12.33 -10.38
N PRO A 66 17.92 -12.72 -9.95
CA PRO A 66 18.24 -14.14 -9.71
C PRO A 66 17.36 -14.78 -8.63
N GLY A 67 17.07 -14.06 -7.53
CA GLY A 67 16.19 -14.55 -6.47
C GLY A 67 14.73 -14.68 -6.93
N TYR A 68 14.27 -13.73 -7.74
CA TYR A 68 12.95 -13.81 -8.39
C TYR A 68 12.86 -15.02 -9.33
N MET A 69 13.87 -15.26 -10.17
CA MET A 69 13.93 -16.43 -11.06
C MET A 69 13.91 -17.74 -10.28
N ALA A 70 14.71 -17.86 -9.21
CA ALA A 70 14.73 -19.05 -8.35
C ALA A 70 13.33 -19.33 -7.76
N THR A 71 12.64 -18.28 -7.30
CA THR A 71 11.27 -18.41 -6.78
C THR A 71 10.30 -18.91 -7.86
N GLN A 72 10.42 -18.42 -9.10
CA GLN A 72 9.56 -18.89 -10.20
C GLN A 72 9.85 -20.35 -10.55
N VAL A 73 11.12 -20.77 -10.53
CA VAL A 73 11.51 -22.18 -10.72
C VAL A 73 10.86 -23.08 -9.66
N ASP A 74 10.89 -22.67 -8.39
CA ASP A 74 10.26 -23.40 -7.30
C ASP A 74 8.73 -23.48 -7.44
N ILE A 75 8.09 -22.40 -7.92
CA ILE A 75 6.64 -22.39 -8.18
C ILE A 75 6.29 -23.36 -9.32
N ILE A 76 7.04 -23.34 -10.43
CA ILE A 76 6.84 -24.27 -11.56
C ILE A 76 7.03 -25.73 -11.10
N GLY A 77 8.07 -25.99 -10.30
CA GLY A 77 8.37 -27.29 -9.71
C GLY A 77 7.54 -27.64 -8.47
N SER A 78 6.52 -26.84 -8.13
CA SER A 78 5.71 -27.09 -6.95
C SER A 78 4.70 -28.22 -7.16
N LYS A 79 4.37 -28.92 -6.07
CA LYS A 79 3.34 -29.97 -6.08
C LYS A 79 1.98 -29.46 -6.56
N ASN A 80 1.64 -28.21 -6.29
CA ASN A 80 0.37 -27.61 -6.74
C ASN A 80 0.28 -27.57 -8.28
N VAL A 81 1.34 -27.14 -8.96
CA VAL A 81 1.38 -27.14 -10.43
C VAL A 81 1.32 -28.58 -10.96
N ALA A 82 2.10 -29.50 -10.39
CA ALA A 82 2.11 -30.90 -10.81
C ALA A 82 0.73 -31.58 -10.66
N LEU A 83 0.02 -31.31 -9.55
CA LEU A 83 -1.35 -31.82 -9.34
C LEU A 83 -2.32 -31.32 -10.41
N ARG A 84 -2.22 -30.04 -10.81
CA ARG A 84 -3.07 -29.49 -11.89
C ARG A 84 -2.74 -30.08 -13.26
N VAL A 85 -1.47 -30.41 -13.51
CA VAL A 85 -1.06 -31.11 -14.74
C VAL A 85 -1.65 -32.52 -14.80
N VAL A 86 -1.63 -33.24 -13.67
CA VAL A 86 -2.29 -34.57 -13.54
C VAL A 86 -3.78 -34.47 -13.85
N ASP A 87 -4.44 -33.42 -13.35
CA ASP A 87 -5.87 -33.20 -13.61
C ASP A 87 -6.15 -32.81 -15.06
N GLN A 88 -5.37 -31.89 -15.65
CA GLN A 88 -5.54 -31.42 -17.02
C GLN A 88 -5.38 -32.55 -18.04
N LEU A 89 -4.38 -33.40 -17.84
CA LEU A 89 -4.10 -34.53 -18.72
C LEU A 89 -4.91 -35.79 -18.36
N GLU A 90 -5.80 -35.68 -17.36
CA GLU A 90 -6.64 -36.75 -16.84
C GLU A 90 -5.88 -38.06 -16.51
N LEU A 91 -4.61 -37.96 -16.12
CA LEU A 91 -3.71 -39.13 -15.96
C LEU A 91 -4.20 -40.11 -14.89
N ALA A 92 -4.89 -39.59 -13.87
CA ALA A 92 -5.44 -40.38 -12.78
C ALA A 92 -6.63 -41.27 -13.21
N ARG A 93 -7.21 -41.06 -14.41
CA ARG A 93 -8.33 -41.86 -14.92
C ARG A 93 -7.89 -43.11 -15.70
N SER A 94 -6.61 -43.21 -16.05
CA SER A 94 -6.10 -44.33 -16.85
C SER A 94 -6.03 -45.63 -16.03
N PRO A 95 -6.66 -46.73 -16.48
CA PRO A 95 -6.60 -48.03 -15.78
C PRO A 95 -5.17 -48.55 -15.60
N ALA A 96 -4.29 -48.30 -16.57
CA ALA A 96 -2.88 -48.72 -16.51
C ALA A 96 -2.12 -47.98 -15.41
N VAL A 97 -2.45 -46.70 -15.18
CA VAL A 97 -1.83 -45.87 -14.15
C VAL A 97 -2.31 -46.28 -12.76
N ILE A 98 -3.59 -46.61 -12.62
CA ILE A 98 -4.16 -47.13 -11.36
C ILE A 98 -3.51 -48.47 -10.98
N ALA A 99 -3.29 -49.36 -11.96
CA ALA A 99 -2.59 -50.62 -11.72
C ALA A 99 -1.15 -50.42 -11.27
N GLN A 100 -0.40 -49.50 -11.90
CA GLN A 100 0.97 -49.14 -11.50
C GLN A 100 1.03 -48.52 -10.10
N PHE A 101 0.04 -47.69 -9.75
CA PHE A 101 -0.06 -47.12 -8.40
C PHE A 101 -0.29 -48.22 -7.36
N ASN A 102 -1.21 -49.17 -7.60
CA ASN A 102 -1.49 -50.25 -6.67
C ASN A 102 -0.26 -51.14 -6.42
N ASP A 103 0.54 -51.39 -7.46
CA ASP A 103 1.80 -52.13 -7.37
C ASP A 103 2.90 -51.36 -6.63
N ALA A 104 3.10 -50.08 -6.96
CA ALA A 104 4.20 -49.27 -6.41
C ALA A 104 3.92 -48.69 -5.02
N ALA A 105 2.70 -48.27 -4.74
CA ALA A 105 2.33 -47.54 -3.52
C ALA A 105 1.62 -48.42 -2.47
N GLN A 106 1.31 -49.69 -2.81
CA GLN A 106 0.61 -50.64 -1.93
C GLN A 106 -0.66 -50.04 -1.28
N GLY A 107 -1.37 -49.19 -2.01
CA GLY A 107 -2.62 -48.54 -1.56
C GLY A 107 -2.46 -47.37 -0.58
N LYS A 108 -1.24 -46.86 -0.33
CA LYS A 108 -1.04 -45.68 0.52
C LYS A 108 -1.04 -44.38 -0.29
N GLY A 109 -1.92 -43.44 0.07
CA GLY A 109 -2.03 -42.13 -0.57
C GLY A 109 -3.06 -42.09 -1.71
N THR A 110 -3.07 -40.99 -2.47
CA THR A 110 -3.94 -40.85 -3.64
C THR A 110 -3.15 -41.08 -4.93
N VAL A 111 -3.79 -41.66 -5.96
CA VAL A 111 -3.20 -41.81 -7.31
C VAL A 111 -2.71 -40.46 -7.84
N ARG A 112 -3.46 -39.40 -7.55
CA ARG A 112 -3.18 -38.02 -7.97
C ARG A 112 -1.88 -37.49 -7.35
N ASP A 113 -1.70 -37.65 -6.05
CA ASP A 113 -0.48 -37.21 -5.35
C ASP A 113 0.75 -38.01 -5.78
N TRP A 114 0.61 -39.33 -5.92
CA TRP A 114 1.70 -40.20 -6.38
C TRP A 114 2.17 -39.84 -7.79
N LEU A 115 1.23 -39.56 -8.71
CA LEU A 115 1.55 -39.10 -10.06
C LEU A 115 2.25 -37.75 -10.05
N ALA A 116 1.78 -36.79 -9.26
CA ALA A 116 2.42 -35.48 -9.15
C ALA A 116 3.89 -35.63 -8.70
N ASP A 117 4.16 -36.45 -7.68
CA ASP A 117 5.51 -36.70 -7.19
C ASP A 117 6.38 -37.43 -8.25
N LEU A 118 5.79 -38.32 -9.06
CA LEU A 118 6.48 -38.99 -10.17
C LEU A 118 6.84 -38.01 -11.31
N LEU A 119 5.92 -37.11 -11.66
CA LEU A 119 6.15 -36.08 -12.67
C LEU A 119 7.27 -35.13 -12.23
N LEU A 120 7.24 -34.67 -10.97
CA LEU A 120 8.26 -33.76 -10.43
C LEU A 120 9.67 -34.37 -10.46
N LYS A 121 9.83 -35.67 -10.21
CA LYS A 121 11.13 -36.36 -10.31
C LYS A 121 11.74 -36.34 -11.72
N LYS A 122 10.91 -36.22 -12.75
CA LYS A 122 11.33 -36.23 -14.17
C LYS A 122 11.26 -34.84 -14.83
N LEU A 123 10.84 -33.84 -14.06
CA LEU A 123 10.79 -32.44 -14.47
C LEU A 123 12.16 -31.79 -14.21
N GLU A 124 12.62 -31.01 -15.17
CA GLU A 124 13.83 -30.21 -15.09
C GLU A 124 13.47 -28.78 -15.48
N VAL A 125 13.50 -27.87 -14.50
CA VAL A 125 13.18 -26.45 -14.69
C VAL A 125 14.45 -25.66 -14.50
N MET A 126 14.87 -24.92 -15.52
CA MET A 126 16.12 -24.16 -15.49
C MET A 126 15.93 -22.76 -16.09
N PRO A 127 16.47 -21.70 -15.45
CA PRO A 127 16.55 -20.40 -16.08
C PRO A 127 17.55 -20.45 -17.25
N SER A 128 17.16 -19.87 -18.38
CA SER A 128 17.95 -19.85 -19.59
C SER A 128 18.83 -18.60 -19.61
N ARG A 129 20.14 -18.76 -19.36
CA ARG A 129 21.13 -17.67 -19.27
C ARG A 129 20.79 -16.66 -18.14
N GLU A 130 21.51 -15.55 -18.04
CA GLU A 130 21.14 -14.40 -17.20
C GLU A 130 19.99 -13.60 -17.85
N SER A 131 18.86 -14.26 -18.12
CA SER A 131 17.69 -13.66 -18.80
C SER A 131 16.39 -14.02 -18.09
N SER A 132 15.29 -13.36 -18.46
CA SER A 132 13.95 -13.60 -17.89
C SER A 132 13.22 -14.77 -18.56
N VAL A 133 13.97 -15.79 -19.01
CA VAL A 133 13.45 -16.95 -19.73
C VAL A 133 13.66 -18.20 -18.89
N VAL A 134 12.64 -19.05 -18.77
CA VAL A 134 12.72 -20.33 -18.08
C VAL A 134 12.35 -21.46 -19.03
N ASP A 135 13.22 -22.46 -19.07
CA ASP A 135 13.03 -23.68 -19.84
C ASP A 135 12.46 -24.76 -18.93
N VAL A 136 11.27 -25.25 -19.29
CA VAL A 136 10.55 -26.31 -18.58
C VAL A 136 10.70 -27.59 -19.39
N SER A 137 11.59 -28.47 -18.97
CA SER A 137 11.90 -29.73 -19.66
C SER A 137 11.33 -30.92 -18.93
N PHE A 138 10.76 -31.88 -19.67
CA PHE A 138 10.31 -33.15 -19.10
C PHE A 138 11.03 -34.32 -19.80
N LYS A 139 11.30 -35.41 -19.08
CA LYS A 139 11.97 -36.61 -19.61
C LYS A 139 11.07 -37.85 -19.52
N GLY A 140 10.96 -38.61 -20.60
CA GLY A 140 10.12 -39.81 -20.64
C GLY A 140 10.34 -40.69 -21.86
N ALA A 141 9.61 -41.81 -21.94
CA ALA A 141 9.77 -42.80 -23.00
C ALA A 141 8.98 -42.46 -24.28
N ASP A 142 7.87 -41.75 -24.16
CA ASP A 142 7.02 -41.37 -25.30
C ASP A 142 7.25 -39.88 -25.68
N PRO A 143 7.72 -39.57 -26.91
CA PRO A 143 7.93 -38.20 -27.37
C PRO A 143 6.67 -37.32 -27.29
N GLN A 144 5.48 -37.86 -27.59
CA GLN A 144 4.24 -37.09 -27.58
C GLN A 144 3.83 -36.74 -26.16
N PHE A 145 3.82 -37.74 -25.27
CA PHE A 145 3.54 -37.53 -23.85
C PHE A 145 4.50 -36.52 -23.22
N VAL A 146 5.79 -36.60 -23.53
CA VAL A 146 6.80 -35.72 -22.94
C VAL A 146 6.59 -34.25 -23.36
N ALA A 147 6.22 -34.01 -24.62
CA ALA A 147 5.87 -32.66 -25.08
C ALA A 147 4.56 -32.17 -24.44
N ALA A 148 3.54 -33.03 -24.33
CA ALA A 148 2.27 -32.70 -23.70
C ALA A 148 2.43 -32.31 -22.22
N VAL A 149 3.24 -33.07 -21.47
CA VAL A 149 3.51 -32.78 -20.04
C VAL A 149 4.27 -31.47 -19.89
N SER A 150 5.33 -31.24 -20.68
CA SER A 150 6.09 -29.99 -20.64
C SER A 150 5.21 -28.75 -20.93
N ASN A 151 4.34 -28.82 -21.94
CA ASN A 151 3.36 -27.77 -22.25
C ASN A 151 2.32 -27.59 -21.13
N ALA A 152 1.82 -28.69 -20.55
CA ALA A 152 0.87 -28.62 -19.46
C ALA A 152 1.47 -27.96 -18.21
N PHE A 153 2.73 -28.24 -17.87
CA PHE A 153 3.42 -27.53 -16.77
C PHE A 153 3.51 -26.02 -17.05
N ALA A 154 3.86 -25.63 -18.27
CA ALA A 154 3.92 -24.23 -18.67
C ALA A 154 2.56 -23.52 -18.56
N GLU A 155 1.49 -24.14 -19.06
CA GLU A 155 0.13 -23.60 -19.01
C GLU A 155 -0.42 -23.54 -17.58
N GLN A 156 -0.22 -24.59 -16.79
CA GLN A 156 -0.71 -24.62 -15.40
C GLN A 156 0.06 -23.66 -14.50
N TYR A 157 1.35 -23.47 -14.74
CA TYR A 157 2.11 -22.43 -14.06
C TYR A 157 1.57 -21.03 -14.38
N GLN A 158 1.23 -20.75 -15.64
CA GLN A 158 0.60 -19.48 -16.04
C GLN A 158 -0.69 -19.23 -15.24
N LYS A 159 -1.56 -20.25 -15.14
CA LYS A 159 -2.82 -20.20 -14.37
C LYS A 159 -2.59 -20.02 -12.87
N VAL A 160 -1.63 -20.75 -12.29
CA VAL A 160 -1.27 -20.63 -10.86
C VAL A 160 -0.72 -19.24 -10.56
N SER A 161 0.11 -18.68 -11.44
CA SER A 161 0.67 -17.33 -11.26
C SER A 161 -0.42 -16.24 -11.28
N ILE A 162 -1.37 -16.32 -12.22
CA ILE A 162 -2.56 -15.45 -12.21
C ILE A 162 -3.31 -15.60 -10.88
N GLN A 163 -3.54 -16.84 -10.44
CA GLN A 163 -4.28 -17.10 -9.21
C GLN A 163 -3.58 -16.55 -7.96
N LEU A 164 -2.26 -16.72 -7.84
CA LEU A 164 -1.48 -16.18 -6.72
C LEU A 164 -1.57 -14.66 -6.64
N LYS A 165 -1.74 -13.98 -7.77
CA LYS A 165 -1.94 -12.53 -7.86
C LYS A 165 -3.38 -12.11 -7.54
N VAL A 166 -4.36 -12.85 -8.05
CA VAL A 166 -5.79 -12.49 -8.01
C VAL A 166 -6.47 -12.90 -6.69
N ASP A 167 -6.11 -14.04 -6.10
CA ASP A 167 -6.78 -14.56 -4.89
C ASP A 167 -6.71 -13.60 -3.68
N PRO A 168 -5.56 -12.97 -3.35
CA PRO A 168 -5.51 -11.94 -2.31
C PRO A 168 -6.40 -10.74 -2.62
N MET A 169 -6.47 -10.32 -3.89
CA MET A 169 -7.30 -9.19 -4.32
C MET A 169 -8.80 -9.49 -4.22
N ARG A 170 -9.20 -10.74 -4.52
CA ARG A 170 -10.59 -11.18 -4.31
C ARG A 170 -10.99 -11.14 -2.84
N LYS A 171 -10.12 -11.63 -1.93
CA LYS A 171 -10.35 -11.54 -0.49
C LYS A 171 -10.43 -10.09 0.00
N ALA A 172 -9.52 -9.25 -0.48
CA ALA A 172 -9.52 -7.82 -0.17
C ALA A 172 -10.78 -7.11 -0.71
N THR A 173 -11.27 -7.50 -1.88
CA THR A 173 -12.53 -7.00 -2.46
C THR A 173 -13.70 -7.31 -1.53
N THR A 174 -13.83 -8.53 -1.02
CA THR A 174 -14.88 -8.89 -0.06
C THR A 174 -14.78 -8.02 1.21
N TYR A 175 -13.57 -7.86 1.75
CA TYR A 175 -13.35 -7.01 2.93
C TYR A 175 -13.76 -5.55 2.69
N PHE A 176 -13.29 -4.94 1.60
CA PHE A 176 -13.62 -3.55 1.29
C PHE A 176 -15.10 -3.36 0.93
N ASP A 177 -15.76 -4.36 0.35
CA ASP A 177 -17.21 -4.33 0.07
C ASP A 177 -18.02 -4.26 1.37
N ASP A 178 -17.67 -5.08 2.36
CA ASP A 178 -18.31 -5.05 3.68
C ASP A 178 -18.01 -3.76 4.44
N GLN A 179 -16.77 -3.25 4.39
CA GLN A 179 -16.44 -1.94 4.97
C GLN A 179 -17.20 -0.80 4.29
N THR A 180 -17.37 -0.85 2.97
CA THR A 180 -18.11 0.17 2.22
C THR A 180 -19.59 0.20 2.62
N LYS A 181 -20.21 -0.95 2.88
CA LYS A 181 -21.59 -1.02 3.40
C LYS A 181 -21.70 -0.37 4.78
N LEU A 182 -20.81 -0.72 5.71
CA LEU A 182 -20.78 -0.13 7.04
C LEU A 182 -20.57 1.39 7.01
N LEU A 183 -19.68 1.87 6.14
CA LEU A 183 -19.42 3.30 5.97
C LEU A 183 -20.61 4.03 5.32
N ARG A 184 -21.32 3.39 4.40
CA ARG A 184 -22.58 3.94 3.85
C ARG A 184 -23.61 4.15 4.97
N ASP A 185 -23.82 3.14 5.81
CA ASP A 185 -24.73 3.24 6.94
C ASP A 185 -24.29 4.35 7.93
N ASN A 186 -22.97 4.56 8.08
CA ASN A 186 -22.45 5.68 8.89
C ASN A 186 -22.77 7.04 8.28
N VAL A 187 -22.62 7.19 6.96
CA VAL A 187 -22.99 8.42 6.24
C VAL A 187 -24.47 8.71 6.42
N GLU A 188 -25.34 7.72 6.19
CA GLU A 188 -26.79 7.87 6.34
C GLU A 188 -27.18 8.26 7.78
N ARG A 189 -26.58 7.60 8.79
CA ARG A 189 -26.80 7.96 10.20
C ARG A 189 -26.30 9.36 10.53
N ALA A 190 -25.14 9.78 10.03
CA ALA A 190 -24.62 11.12 10.25
C ALA A 190 -25.51 12.18 9.60
N GLN A 191 -25.93 11.97 8.34
CA GLN A 191 -26.84 12.86 7.62
C GLN A 191 -28.21 12.95 8.30
N SER A 192 -28.75 11.82 8.76
CA SER A 192 -30.01 11.78 9.51
C SER A 192 -29.92 12.58 10.81
N ARG A 193 -28.82 12.46 11.58
CA ARG A 193 -28.59 13.28 12.79
C ARG A 193 -28.54 14.77 12.48
N LEU A 194 -27.81 15.17 11.44
CA LEU A 194 -27.73 16.58 11.02
C LEU A 194 -29.10 17.10 10.57
N SER A 195 -29.81 16.35 9.74
CA SER A 195 -31.14 16.74 9.24
C SER A 195 -32.16 16.85 10.37
N LYS A 196 -32.17 15.88 11.29
CA LYS A 196 -33.03 15.92 12.48
C LYS A 196 -32.72 17.12 13.36
N TYR A 197 -31.44 17.40 13.61
CA TYR A 197 -31.02 18.57 14.37
C TYR A 197 -31.46 19.88 13.69
N GLN A 198 -31.37 19.97 12.36
CA GLN A 198 -31.86 21.12 11.60
C GLN A 198 -33.38 21.28 11.69
N GLN A 199 -34.13 20.17 11.62
CA GLN A 199 -35.59 20.17 11.76
C GLN A 199 -36.04 20.58 13.17
N ASP A 200 -35.46 19.95 14.20
CA ASP A 200 -35.80 20.19 15.61
C ASP A 200 -35.53 21.65 16.02
N ASN A 201 -34.52 22.29 15.42
CA ASN A 201 -34.17 23.69 15.67
C ASN A 201 -34.74 24.68 14.63
N GLY A 202 -35.56 24.22 13.67
CA GLY A 202 -36.18 25.08 12.64
C GLY A 202 -35.16 25.82 11.76
N ILE A 203 -34.02 25.21 11.51
CA ILE A 203 -32.87 25.79 10.81
C ILE A 203 -33.10 25.73 9.30
N VAL A 204 -33.64 26.81 8.74
CA VAL A 204 -33.71 27.02 7.28
C VAL A 204 -32.63 28.00 6.82
N SER A 205 -32.17 28.90 7.71
CA SER A 205 -31.09 29.88 7.46
C SER A 205 -30.53 30.41 8.79
N VAL A 206 -29.52 29.75 9.38
CA VAL A 206 -28.94 30.17 10.68
C VAL A 206 -27.97 31.34 10.54
N ASP A 207 -27.12 31.36 9.52
CA ASP A 207 -26.06 32.38 9.40
C ASP A 207 -26.65 33.80 9.32
N ASN A 208 -27.67 34.01 8.48
CA ASN A 208 -28.29 35.33 8.32
C ASN A 208 -29.02 35.82 9.58
N ARG A 209 -29.50 34.90 10.44
CA ARG A 209 -30.19 35.25 11.69
C ARG A 209 -29.19 35.62 12.79
N LEU A 210 -28.07 34.90 12.90
CA LEU A 210 -27.02 35.20 13.88
C LEU A 210 -26.43 36.59 13.66
N ASP A 211 -26.18 36.98 12.40
CA ASP A 211 -25.59 38.26 12.05
C ASP A 211 -26.51 39.44 12.44
N VAL A 212 -27.81 39.33 12.17
CA VAL A 212 -28.81 40.35 12.56
C VAL A 212 -28.88 40.49 14.08
N GLU A 213 -28.91 39.38 14.81
CA GLU A 213 -29.00 39.40 16.27
C GLU A 213 -27.69 39.90 16.92
N SER A 214 -26.54 39.64 16.30
CA SER A 214 -25.23 40.16 16.73
C SER A 214 -25.09 41.66 16.47
N ASN A 215 -25.58 42.16 15.34
CA ASN A 215 -25.64 43.59 15.06
C ASN A 215 -26.54 44.32 16.07
N ARG A 216 -27.70 43.75 16.38
CA ARG A 216 -28.60 44.30 17.41
C ARG A 216 -27.97 44.33 18.80
N LEU A 217 -27.12 43.35 19.13
CA LEU A 217 -26.35 43.34 20.38
C LEU A 217 -25.36 44.52 20.42
N ASN A 218 -24.66 44.77 19.32
CA ASN A 218 -23.73 45.90 19.20
C ASN A 218 -24.46 47.26 19.32
N ASP A 219 -25.63 47.39 18.68
CA ASP A 219 -26.46 48.59 18.77
C ASP A 219 -26.93 48.86 20.21
N LEU A 220 -27.42 47.84 20.91
CA LEU A 220 -27.82 47.97 22.32
C LEU A 220 -26.63 48.31 23.23
N SER A 221 -25.44 47.79 22.93
CA SER A 221 -24.22 48.13 23.66
C SER A 221 -23.87 49.61 23.50
N ALA A 222 -23.95 50.14 22.27
CA ALA A 222 -23.74 51.56 22.00
C ALA A 222 -24.80 52.44 22.69
N GLN A 223 -26.07 52.04 22.65
CA GLN A 223 -27.16 52.74 23.34
C GLN A 223 -26.98 52.75 24.86
N LEU A 224 -26.47 51.66 25.44
CA LEU A 224 -26.22 51.58 26.88
C LEU A 224 -25.15 52.59 27.30
N VAL A 225 -24.04 52.71 26.56
CA VAL A 225 -22.98 53.68 26.86
C VAL A 225 -23.53 55.12 26.84
N LEU A 226 -24.35 55.45 25.84
CA LEU A 226 -24.99 56.77 25.77
C LEU A 226 -25.96 57.00 26.93
N ALA A 227 -26.81 56.02 27.25
CA ALA A 227 -27.76 56.12 28.35
C ALA A 227 -27.08 56.20 29.73
N GLN A 228 -25.97 55.48 29.92
CA GLN A 228 -25.13 55.56 31.12
C GLN A 228 -24.56 56.97 31.30
N GLY A 229 -24.03 57.58 30.23
CA GLY A 229 -23.56 58.96 30.26
C GLY A 229 -24.66 59.94 30.67
N GLN A 230 -25.84 59.82 30.05
CA GLN A 230 -27.01 60.66 30.37
C GLN A 230 -27.50 60.47 31.82
N ALA A 231 -27.55 59.23 32.32
CA ALA A 231 -27.98 58.94 33.68
C ALA A 231 -26.95 59.44 34.72
N MET A 232 -25.66 59.30 34.45
CA MET A 232 -24.59 59.84 35.30
C MET A 232 -24.66 61.36 35.40
N GLU A 233 -24.83 62.04 34.27
CA GLU A 233 -25.00 63.50 34.21
C GLU A 233 -26.24 63.95 34.98
N ALA A 234 -27.40 63.31 34.73
CA ALA A 234 -28.64 63.66 35.39
C ALA A 234 -28.61 63.39 36.90
N ASN A 235 -27.96 62.32 37.35
CA ASN A 235 -27.74 62.03 38.77
C ASN A 235 -26.83 63.09 39.42
N SER A 236 -25.78 63.54 38.73
CA SER A 236 -24.95 64.66 39.21
C SER A 236 -25.78 65.94 39.39
N ARG A 237 -26.59 66.29 38.38
CA ARG A 237 -27.52 67.45 38.44
C ARG A 237 -28.55 67.32 39.56
N GLN A 238 -29.11 66.14 39.77
CA GLN A 238 -30.04 65.86 40.87
C GLN A 238 -29.38 66.08 42.24
N ARG A 239 -28.16 65.57 42.45
CA ARG A 239 -27.43 65.77 43.72
C ARG A 239 -27.15 67.26 43.98
N MET A 240 -26.80 68.01 42.94
CA MET A 240 -26.63 69.48 43.03
C MET A 240 -27.97 70.19 43.33
N ALA A 241 -29.08 69.74 42.75
CA ALA A 241 -30.41 70.30 42.98
C ALA A 241 -31.04 69.93 44.33
N GLN A 242 -30.54 68.90 45.02
CA GLN A 242 -31.00 68.46 46.35
C GLN A 242 -30.04 68.83 47.49
N GLY A 243 -28.85 69.37 47.18
CA GLY A 243 -27.87 69.84 48.16
C GLY A 243 -28.28 71.14 48.87
N GLY A 244 -27.58 71.50 49.95
CA GLY A 244 -27.94 72.64 50.83
C GLY A 244 -28.07 74.01 50.14
N ASN A 245 -27.53 74.19 48.93
CA ASN A 245 -27.61 75.41 48.14
C ASN A 245 -28.46 75.23 46.87
N LEU A 246 -29.77 74.96 47.02
CA LEU A 246 -30.73 74.82 45.90
C LEU A 246 -30.65 75.99 44.88
N SER A 247 -30.37 77.20 45.36
CA SER A 247 -30.29 78.43 44.58
C SER A 247 -29.08 78.51 43.63
N GLU A 248 -28.08 77.63 43.79
CA GLU A 248 -26.83 77.58 43.01
C GLU A 248 -26.81 76.45 41.98
N SER A 249 -27.81 75.56 41.96
CA SER A 249 -27.91 74.52 40.93
C SER A 249 -27.99 75.14 39.53
N PRO A 250 -27.20 74.67 38.54
CA PRO A 250 -27.19 75.21 37.18
C PRO A 250 -28.58 75.26 36.53
N ASP A 251 -29.43 74.27 36.80
CA ASP A 251 -30.80 74.17 36.26
C ASP A 251 -31.76 75.18 36.92
N VAL A 252 -31.52 75.55 38.17
CA VAL A 252 -32.27 76.59 38.91
C VAL A 252 -31.78 77.99 38.52
N ALA A 253 -30.46 78.15 38.40
CA ALA A 253 -29.81 79.40 38.02
C ALA A 253 -30.11 79.83 36.58
N SER A 254 -30.29 78.87 35.66
CA SER A 254 -30.61 79.11 34.25
C SER A 254 -32.11 79.26 33.96
N ASN A 255 -32.99 79.00 34.92
CA ASN A 255 -34.44 79.10 34.70
C ASN A 255 -34.88 80.58 34.58
N PRO A 256 -35.41 81.02 33.41
CA PRO A 256 -35.78 82.42 33.18
C PRO A 256 -36.85 82.94 34.14
N LEU A 257 -37.79 82.08 34.57
CA LEU A 257 -38.82 82.47 35.52
C LEU A 257 -38.22 82.72 36.90
N ILE A 258 -37.29 81.87 37.36
CA ILE A 258 -36.58 82.08 38.62
C ILE A 258 -35.72 83.33 38.57
N GLN A 259 -35.04 83.60 37.46
CA GLN A 259 -34.29 84.84 37.25
C GLN A 259 -35.20 86.08 37.32
N SER A 260 -36.37 86.03 36.68
CA SER A 260 -37.35 87.12 36.71
C SER A 260 -37.92 87.36 38.12
N LEU A 261 -38.20 86.28 38.87
CA LEU A 261 -38.68 86.35 40.26
C LEU A 261 -37.60 86.88 41.20
N LYS A 262 -36.32 86.50 41.01
CA LYS A 262 -35.19 87.05 41.76
C LYS A 262 -35.03 88.55 41.53
N LEU A 263 -35.10 89.01 40.27
CA LEU A 263 -35.05 90.43 39.93
C LEU A 263 -36.25 91.21 40.50
N GLY A 264 -37.46 90.65 40.36
CA GLY A 264 -38.68 91.22 40.94
C GLY A 264 -38.62 91.32 42.46
N LEU A 265 -38.12 90.27 43.13
CA LEU A 265 -37.92 90.25 44.58
C LEU A 265 -36.90 91.32 45.00
N GLY A 266 -35.76 91.43 44.31
CA GLY A 266 -34.76 92.47 44.61
C GLY A 266 -35.33 93.90 44.48
N ASN A 267 -36.15 94.15 43.45
CA ASN A 267 -36.82 95.44 43.27
C ASN A 267 -37.85 95.72 44.39
N ALA A 268 -38.66 94.71 44.75
CA ALA A 268 -39.66 94.82 45.81
C ALA A 268 -39.03 94.97 47.20
N GLU A 269 -37.92 94.27 47.47
CA GLU A 269 -37.13 94.41 48.71
C GLU A 269 -36.50 95.81 48.80
N GLY A 270 -35.98 96.35 47.70
CA GLY A 270 -35.50 97.73 47.62
C GLY A 270 -36.60 98.75 47.95
N LYS A 271 -37.80 98.58 47.38
CA LYS A 271 -38.96 99.45 47.63
C LYS A 271 -39.47 99.35 49.07
N LEU A 272 -39.49 98.14 49.64
CA LEU A 272 -39.84 97.93 51.05
C LEU A 272 -38.81 98.58 51.99
N ALA A 273 -37.53 98.52 51.66
CA ALA A 273 -36.46 99.16 52.44
C ALA A 273 -36.59 100.69 52.40
N GLU A 274 -36.89 101.29 51.23
CA GLU A 274 -37.15 102.73 51.10
C GLU A 274 -38.37 103.18 51.92
N LEU A 275 -39.49 102.46 51.80
CA LEU A 275 -40.71 102.76 52.55
C LEU A 275 -40.49 102.58 54.07
N GLY A 276 -39.70 101.60 54.48
CA GLY A 276 -39.37 101.35 55.89
C GLY A 276 -38.47 102.41 56.54
N GLN A 277 -37.78 103.24 55.75
CA GLN A 277 -37.03 104.40 56.27
C GLN A 277 -37.94 105.60 56.54
N ARG A 278 -39.09 105.69 55.86
CA ARG A 278 -39.98 106.87 55.87
C ARG A 278 -41.30 106.63 56.61
N LEU A 279 -41.78 105.39 56.66
CA LEU A 279 -43.09 105.02 57.16
C LEU A 279 -42.97 103.99 58.28
N ASP A 280 -43.83 104.10 59.29
CA ASP A 280 -43.91 103.10 60.35
C ASP A 280 -44.45 101.76 59.82
N ARG A 281 -44.13 100.66 60.53
CA ARG A 281 -44.53 99.29 60.15
C ARG A 281 -46.05 99.10 60.07
N ASN A 282 -46.82 99.92 60.78
CA ASN A 282 -48.28 99.89 60.76
C ASN A 282 -48.92 100.68 59.61
N HIS A 283 -48.14 101.39 58.79
CA HIS A 283 -48.67 102.16 57.67
C HIS A 283 -49.20 101.25 56.53
N PRO A 284 -50.38 101.52 55.94
CA PRO A 284 -50.96 100.66 54.89
C PRO A 284 -50.03 100.37 53.71
N GLN A 285 -49.25 101.38 53.28
CA GLN A 285 -48.30 101.23 52.18
C GLN A 285 -47.07 100.35 52.53
N TYR A 286 -46.67 100.33 53.81
CA TYR A 286 -45.60 99.44 54.27
C TYR A 286 -46.10 97.99 54.30
N GLN A 287 -47.32 97.77 54.82
CA GLN A 287 -47.94 96.43 54.86
C GLN A 287 -48.18 95.87 53.45
N SER A 288 -48.60 96.70 52.49
CA SER A 288 -48.76 96.26 51.10
C SER A 288 -47.43 95.88 50.45
N ALA A 289 -46.38 96.69 50.64
CA ALA A 289 -45.04 96.39 50.10
C ALA A 289 -44.44 95.13 50.76
N LYS A 290 -44.68 94.93 52.06
CA LYS A 290 -44.27 93.71 52.76
C LYS A 290 -45.01 92.48 52.23
N ALA A 291 -46.32 92.58 52.02
CA ALA A 291 -47.12 91.50 51.45
C ALA A 291 -46.66 91.14 50.02
N GLU A 292 -46.22 92.13 49.23
CA GLU A 292 -45.64 91.93 47.89
C GLU A 292 -44.30 91.17 47.96
N VAL A 293 -43.39 91.56 48.86
CA VAL A 293 -42.12 90.84 49.11
C VAL A 293 -42.39 89.40 49.59
N ASP A 294 -43.28 89.23 50.57
CA ASP A 294 -43.61 87.92 51.12
C ASP A 294 -44.26 87.01 50.07
N LYS A 295 -45.06 87.57 49.15
CA LYS A 295 -45.61 86.85 48.00
C LYS A 295 -44.50 86.43 47.04
N LEU A 296 -43.64 87.35 46.60
CA LEU A 296 -42.54 87.04 45.69
C LEU A 296 -41.55 86.01 46.27
N ARG A 297 -41.30 86.04 47.60
CA ARG A 297 -40.51 85.03 48.29
C ARG A 297 -41.16 83.65 48.27
N ARG A 298 -42.48 83.56 48.48
CA ARG A 298 -43.23 82.29 48.39
C ARG A 298 -43.20 81.74 46.97
N ASP A 299 -43.51 82.58 45.98
CA ASP A 299 -43.52 82.21 44.56
C ASP A 299 -42.13 81.73 44.10
N LEU A 300 -41.06 82.43 44.51
CA LEU A 300 -39.67 82.02 44.25
C LEU A 300 -39.34 80.66 44.90
N ALA A 301 -39.73 80.44 46.15
CA ALA A 301 -39.47 79.20 46.87
C ALA A 301 -40.27 78.00 46.31
N GLU A 302 -41.48 78.25 45.82
CA GLU A 302 -42.32 77.25 45.14
C GLU A 302 -41.72 76.89 43.78
N GLN A 303 -41.38 77.89 42.95
CA GLN A 303 -40.78 77.64 41.64
C GLN A 303 -39.41 76.96 41.72
N THR A 304 -38.60 77.31 42.73
CA THR A 304 -37.30 76.67 42.99
C THR A 304 -37.48 75.20 43.38
N ARG A 305 -38.46 74.89 44.24
CA ARG A 305 -38.80 73.49 44.60
C ARG A 305 -39.35 72.71 43.41
N ALA A 306 -40.25 73.29 42.63
CA ALA A 306 -40.80 72.68 41.43
C ALA A 306 -39.70 72.36 40.40
N THR A 307 -38.74 73.28 40.21
CA THR A 307 -37.60 73.06 39.31
C THR A 307 -36.67 71.96 39.82
N SER A 308 -36.31 71.96 41.11
CA SER A 308 -35.50 70.90 41.71
C SER A 308 -36.17 69.52 41.62
N GLN A 309 -37.49 69.44 41.87
CA GLN A 309 -38.27 68.22 41.70
C GLN A 309 -38.29 67.74 40.24
N SER A 310 -38.41 68.66 39.27
CA SER A 310 -38.34 68.32 37.84
C SER A 310 -36.98 67.71 37.46
N VAL A 311 -35.87 68.26 37.98
CA VAL A 311 -34.52 67.70 37.79
C VAL A 311 -34.41 66.29 38.39
N GLY A 312 -34.94 66.08 39.59
CA GLY A 312 -34.99 64.75 40.22
C GLY A 312 -35.81 63.74 39.43
N ASN A 313 -36.99 64.14 38.93
CA ASN A 313 -37.83 63.29 38.08
C ASN A 313 -37.10 62.90 36.79
N ASN A 314 -36.40 63.85 36.15
CA ASN A 314 -35.63 63.58 34.94
C ASN A 314 -34.48 62.59 35.18
N ALA A 315 -33.76 62.73 36.30
CA ALA A 315 -32.72 61.79 36.68
C ALA A 315 -33.27 60.37 36.91
N GLN A 316 -34.42 60.25 37.55
CA GLN A 316 -35.08 58.95 37.74
C GLN A 316 -35.54 58.32 36.42
N ILE A 317 -36.11 59.11 35.49
CA ILE A 317 -36.50 58.63 34.15
C ILE A 317 -35.27 58.10 33.39
N LEU A 318 -34.15 58.82 33.41
CA LEU A 318 -32.93 58.41 32.73
C LEU A 318 -32.28 57.17 33.35
N GLN A 319 -32.32 57.04 34.67
CA GLN A 319 -31.90 55.82 35.37
C GLN A 319 -32.77 54.61 35.00
N GLN A 320 -34.09 54.78 34.94
CA GLN A 320 -35.01 53.72 34.50
C GLN A 320 -34.73 53.32 33.04
N ARG A 321 -34.46 54.29 32.15
CA ARG A 321 -34.09 54.03 30.76
C ARG A 321 -32.77 53.26 30.65
N GLU A 322 -31.74 53.64 31.42
CA GLU A 322 -30.49 52.88 31.50
C GLU A 322 -30.73 51.44 31.95
N GLY A 323 -31.54 51.24 33.00
CA GLY A 323 -31.91 49.92 33.51
C GLY A 323 -32.63 49.07 32.46
N ALA A 324 -33.57 49.65 31.72
CA ALA A 324 -34.30 48.97 30.65
C ALA A 324 -33.38 48.56 29.49
N ILE A 325 -32.47 49.43 29.06
CA ILE A 325 -31.48 49.12 28.00
C ILE A 325 -30.51 48.04 28.48
N ARG A 326 -30.06 48.09 29.74
CA ARG A 326 -29.21 47.05 30.33
C ARG A 326 -29.90 45.69 30.35
N ALA A 327 -31.18 45.64 30.74
CA ALA A 327 -31.97 44.41 30.71
C ALA A 327 -32.15 43.87 29.29
N ALA A 328 -32.45 44.75 28.33
CA ALA A 328 -32.55 44.38 26.91
C ALA A 328 -31.22 43.83 26.35
N LEU A 329 -30.09 44.44 26.70
CA LEU A 329 -28.76 43.97 26.33
C LEU A 329 -28.46 42.59 26.90
N ALA A 330 -28.79 42.35 28.17
CA ALA A 330 -28.60 41.04 28.81
C ALA A 330 -29.43 39.95 28.14
N ALA A 331 -30.70 40.23 27.83
CA ALA A 331 -31.58 39.31 27.10
C ALA A 331 -31.06 39.03 25.68
N GLN A 332 -30.62 40.07 24.96
CA GLN A 332 -30.05 39.92 23.63
C GLN A 332 -28.75 39.10 23.65
N LYS A 333 -27.88 39.32 24.65
CA LYS A 333 -26.65 38.54 24.83
C LYS A 333 -26.95 37.07 25.05
N ALA A 334 -27.94 36.74 25.90
CA ALA A 334 -28.36 35.36 26.12
C ALA A 334 -28.84 34.69 24.83
N LYS A 335 -29.64 35.40 24.03
CA LYS A 335 -30.13 34.93 22.73
C LYS A 335 -29.01 34.68 21.71
N VAL A 336 -28.03 35.58 21.61
CA VAL A 336 -26.87 35.41 20.72
C VAL A 336 -26.00 34.23 21.16
N LEU A 337 -25.80 34.03 22.47
CA LEU A 337 -25.07 32.86 22.99
C LEU A 337 -25.77 31.53 22.69
N GLU A 338 -27.10 31.50 22.79
CA GLU A 338 -27.90 30.33 22.42
C GLU A 338 -27.77 30.01 20.92
N LEU A 339 -27.92 31.02 20.05
CA LEU A 339 -27.73 30.84 18.61
C LEU A 339 -26.32 30.36 18.24
N ASN A 340 -25.29 30.86 18.94
CA ASN A 340 -23.93 30.37 18.75
C ASN A 340 -23.78 28.90 19.15
N ARG A 341 -24.33 28.48 20.29
CA ARG A 341 -24.33 27.05 20.68
C ARG A 341 -25.01 26.18 19.63
N THR A 342 -26.17 26.61 19.14
CA THR A 342 -26.89 25.88 18.09
C THR A 342 -26.04 25.73 16.82
N ARG A 343 -25.33 26.80 16.44
CA ARG A 343 -24.42 26.82 15.28
C ARG A 343 -23.21 25.91 15.49
N ASP A 344 -22.59 25.95 16.66
CA ASP A 344 -21.41 25.15 16.98
C ASP A 344 -21.74 23.64 16.92
N GLU A 345 -22.86 23.23 17.53
CA GLU A 345 -23.35 21.85 17.48
C GLU A 345 -23.67 21.39 16.05
N MET A 346 -24.33 22.25 15.26
CA MET A 346 -24.55 21.99 13.83
C MET A 346 -23.23 21.85 13.07
N GLY A 347 -22.24 22.68 13.39
CA GLY A 347 -20.90 22.62 12.80
C GLY A 347 -20.19 21.30 13.08
N VAL A 348 -20.34 20.75 14.29
CA VAL A 348 -19.85 19.40 14.65
C VAL A 348 -20.55 18.33 13.81
N LEU A 349 -21.89 18.36 13.75
CA LEU A 349 -22.66 17.38 12.97
C LEU A 349 -22.37 17.44 11.46
N SER A 350 -22.12 18.64 10.93
CA SER A 350 -21.71 18.83 9.54
C SER A 350 -20.33 18.21 9.27
N LYS A 351 -19.35 18.45 10.17
CA LYS A 351 -18.02 17.82 10.08
C LYS A 351 -18.07 16.30 10.22
N ASP A 352 -18.97 15.77 11.05
CA ASP A 352 -19.22 14.32 11.16
C ASP A 352 -19.68 13.74 9.82
N VAL A 353 -20.62 14.40 9.13
CA VAL A 353 -21.09 14.00 7.80
C VAL A 353 -19.94 14.03 6.79
N GLU A 354 -19.16 15.11 6.75
CA GLU A 354 -18.02 15.25 5.83
C GLU A 354 -16.94 14.18 6.10
N SER A 355 -16.65 13.88 7.37
CA SER A 355 -15.70 12.85 7.77
C SER A 355 -16.18 11.46 7.34
N ALA A 356 -17.45 11.13 7.60
CA ALA A 356 -18.06 9.87 7.19
C ALA A 356 -18.05 9.71 5.66
N GLN A 357 -18.39 10.78 4.93
CA GLN A 357 -18.40 10.78 3.47
C GLN A 357 -17.00 10.54 2.90
N ARG A 358 -15.98 11.25 3.41
CA ARG A 358 -14.58 11.06 2.98
C ARG A 358 -14.11 9.63 3.22
N ALA A 359 -14.43 9.05 4.37
CA ALA A 359 -14.07 7.66 4.67
C ALA A 359 -14.74 6.68 3.68
N PHE A 360 -16.03 6.90 3.38
CA PHE A 360 -16.78 6.12 2.40
C PHE A 360 -16.18 6.24 0.99
N ASP A 361 -15.85 7.46 0.54
CA ASP A 361 -15.33 7.72 -0.81
C ASP A 361 -13.96 7.08 -1.01
N VAL A 362 -13.03 7.27 -0.06
CA VAL A 362 -11.69 6.67 -0.12
C VAL A 362 -11.76 5.14 -0.13
N THR A 363 -12.64 4.56 0.70
CA THR A 363 -12.82 3.10 0.75
C THR A 363 -13.47 2.57 -0.53
N SER A 364 -14.46 3.29 -1.08
CA SER A 364 -15.12 2.93 -2.34
C SER A 364 -14.17 2.99 -3.53
N GLN A 365 -13.29 4.00 -3.57
CA GLN A 365 -12.24 4.10 -4.58
C GLN A 365 -11.26 2.93 -4.46
N ARG A 366 -10.83 2.59 -3.24
CA ARG A 366 -9.95 1.43 -3.01
C ARG A 366 -10.62 0.12 -3.41
N LEU A 367 -11.90 -0.06 -3.10
CA LEU A 367 -12.70 -1.22 -3.53
C LEU A 367 -12.73 -1.33 -5.06
N SER A 368 -12.99 -0.23 -5.76
CA SER A 368 -13.03 -0.21 -7.23
C SER A 368 -11.68 -0.63 -7.83
N GLN A 369 -10.59 -0.05 -7.32
CA GLN A 369 -9.24 -0.39 -7.76
C GLN A 369 -8.90 -1.87 -7.51
N THR A 370 -9.11 -2.36 -6.29
CA THR A 370 -8.84 -3.76 -5.92
C THR A 370 -9.72 -4.74 -6.69
N ARG A 371 -10.96 -4.36 -7.02
CA ARG A 371 -11.86 -5.17 -7.84
C ARG A 371 -11.33 -5.34 -9.26
N ILE A 372 -10.83 -4.27 -9.89
CA ILE A 372 -10.22 -4.32 -11.23
C ILE A 372 -8.99 -5.22 -11.20
N GLU A 373 -8.13 -5.07 -10.19
CA GLU A 373 -6.94 -5.91 -10.01
C GLU A 373 -7.29 -7.39 -9.78
N GLY A 374 -8.38 -7.67 -9.05
CA GLY A 374 -8.90 -9.02 -8.83
C GLY A 374 -9.65 -9.63 -10.02
N GLN A 375 -9.89 -8.86 -11.08
CA GLN A 375 -10.45 -9.33 -12.36
C GLN A 375 -9.37 -9.44 -13.46
N ALA A 376 -8.11 -9.13 -13.15
CA ALA A 376 -7.04 -9.24 -14.11
C ALA A 376 -6.79 -10.71 -14.52
N GLU A 377 -7.18 -11.05 -15.75
CA GLU A 377 -6.88 -12.37 -16.34
C GLU A 377 -5.54 -12.40 -17.09
N GLN A 378 -4.91 -11.23 -17.27
CA GLN A 378 -3.67 -11.14 -18.02
C GLN A 378 -2.49 -11.69 -17.20
N SER A 379 -1.85 -12.73 -17.73
CA SER A 379 -0.61 -13.25 -17.16
C SER A 379 0.58 -12.34 -17.50
N ASP A 380 1.46 -12.13 -16.54
CA ASP A 380 2.79 -11.56 -16.79
C ASP A 380 3.77 -12.63 -17.33
N ILE A 381 3.30 -13.85 -17.62
CA ILE A 381 4.06 -14.93 -18.25
C ILE A 381 3.54 -15.15 -19.67
N ALA A 382 4.44 -15.20 -20.65
CA ALA A 382 4.13 -15.55 -22.02
C ALA A 382 4.84 -16.85 -22.42
N MET A 383 4.13 -17.76 -23.08
CA MET A 383 4.75 -18.94 -23.66
C MET A 383 5.47 -18.52 -24.95
N LEU A 384 6.81 -18.63 -24.94
CA LEU A 384 7.64 -18.22 -26.08
C LEU A 384 7.68 -19.32 -27.14
N ASN A 385 8.06 -20.53 -26.71
CA ASN A 385 8.10 -21.71 -27.58
C ASN A 385 7.38 -22.86 -26.87
N PRO A 386 6.27 -23.39 -27.42
CA PRO A 386 5.70 -24.62 -26.91
C PRO A 386 6.63 -25.80 -27.19
N ALA A 387 6.62 -26.78 -26.29
CA ALA A 387 7.34 -28.03 -26.46
C ALA A 387 6.79 -28.82 -27.66
N THR A 388 7.69 -29.20 -28.56
CA THR A 388 7.41 -30.11 -29.69
C THR A 388 7.93 -31.51 -29.39
N ALA A 389 7.27 -32.54 -29.93
CA ALA A 389 7.72 -33.92 -29.77
C ALA A 389 9.11 -34.11 -30.42
N PRO A 390 10.14 -34.53 -29.65
CA PRO A 390 11.49 -34.70 -30.17
C PRO A 390 11.59 -35.91 -31.10
N ILE A 391 12.30 -35.75 -32.22
CA ILE A 391 12.52 -36.81 -33.21
C ILE A 391 13.65 -37.75 -32.75
N GLU A 392 14.65 -37.20 -32.08
CA GLU A 392 15.82 -37.93 -31.59
C GLU A 392 15.76 -38.14 -30.07
N PRO A 393 16.26 -39.29 -29.56
CA PRO A 393 16.33 -39.54 -28.12
C PRO A 393 17.42 -38.67 -27.46
N ASP A 394 17.13 -38.13 -26.27
CA ASP A 394 18.09 -37.35 -25.46
C ASP A 394 19.15 -38.27 -24.81
N SER A 395 18.78 -39.51 -24.48
CA SER A 395 19.69 -40.54 -24.00
C SER A 395 19.27 -41.95 -24.43
N PRO A 396 20.22 -42.90 -24.59
CA PRO A 396 21.68 -42.73 -24.44
C PRO A 396 22.36 -42.06 -25.64
N LYS A 397 23.36 -41.20 -25.38
CA LYS A 397 24.15 -40.54 -26.43
C LYS A 397 25.19 -41.49 -27.00
N ILE A 398 24.79 -42.30 -27.98
CA ILE A 398 25.60 -43.40 -28.57
C ILE A 398 27.00 -42.92 -28.93
N LEU A 399 27.14 -41.79 -29.63
CA LEU A 399 28.44 -41.25 -30.03
C LEU A 399 29.35 -40.93 -28.83
N ARG A 400 28.80 -40.29 -27.77
CA ARG A 400 29.56 -39.97 -26.55
C ARG A 400 30.00 -41.24 -25.83
N ASN A 401 29.11 -42.21 -25.71
CA ASN A 401 29.40 -43.48 -25.04
C ASN A 401 30.47 -44.27 -25.80
N VAL A 402 30.40 -44.31 -27.13
CA VAL A 402 31.40 -44.97 -27.97
C VAL A 402 32.76 -44.28 -27.86
N LEU A 403 32.83 -42.95 -27.97
CA LEU A 403 34.09 -42.21 -27.78
C LEU A 403 34.71 -42.44 -26.40
N LEU A 404 33.89 -42.39 -25.35
CA LEU A 404 34.34 -42.66 -23.98
C LEU A 404 34.83 -44.12 -23.84
N SER A 405 34.16 -45.08 -24.48
CA SER A 405 34.57 -46.49 -24.47
C SER A 405 35.85 -46.76 -25.24
N ILE A 406 36.15 -45.98 -26.29
CA ILE A 406 37.42 -46.04 -27.01
C ILE A 406 38.54 -45.55 -26.09
N PHE A 407 38.34 -44.40 -25.45
CA PHE A 407 39.33 -43.84 -24.53
C PHE A 407 39.60 -44.78 -23.34
N LEU A 408 38.55 -45.23 -22.65
CA LEU A 408 38.67 -46.17 -21.54
C LEU A 408 39.21 -47.53 -22.01
N GLY A 409 38.83 -47.98 -23.20
CA GLY A 409 39.31 -49.22 -23.81
C GLY A 409 40.81 -49.19 -24.12
N LEU A 410 41.31 -48.08 -24.64
CA LEU A 410 42.75 -47.89 -24.86
C LEU A 410 43.51 -47.83 -23.54
N MET A 411 42.99 -47.10 -22.54
CA MET A 411 43.61 -47.00 -21.22
C MET A 411 43.69 -48.37 -20.53
N LEU A 412 42.58 -49.11 -20.49
CA LEU A 412 42.53 -50.47 -19.96
C LEU A 412 43.39 -51.43 -20.77
N GLY A 413 43.38 -51.32 -22.10
CA GLY A 413 44.18 -52.15 -22.99
C GLY A 413 45.68 -51.95 -22.77
N CYS A 414 46.13 -50.71 -22.62
CA CYS A 414 47.50 -50.39 -22.25
C CYS A 414 47.84 -50.94 -20.87
N GLY A 415 46.97 -50.76 -19.87
CA GLY A 415 47.16 -51.30 -18.52
C GLY A 415 47.29 -52.83 -18.50
N ILE A 416 46.39 -53.54 -19.18
CA ILE A 416 46.41 -55.01 -19.29
C ILE A 416 47.65 -55.47 -20.08
N ALA A 417 48.04 -54.76 -21.13
CA ALA A 417 49.26 -55.08 -21.89
C ALA A 417 50.53 -54.92 -21.05
N LEU A 418 50.60 -53.90 -20.20
CA LEU A 418 51.70 -53.69 -19.25
C LEU A 418 51.70 -54.76 -18.15
N LEU A 419 50.54 -55.08 -17.58
CA LEU A 419 50.41 -56.17 -16.60
C LEU A 419 50.84 -57.51 -17.20
N ALA A 420 50.35 -57.84 -18.40
CA ALA A 420 50.75 -59.05 -19.11
C ALA A 420 52.27 -59.10 -19.40
N GLU A 421 52.92 -57.96 -19.56
CA GLU A 421 54.37 -57.88 -19.70
C GLU A 421 55.11 -58.03 -18.37
N LEU A 422 54.56 -57.51 -17.28
CA LEU A 422 55.12 -57.69 -15.94
C LEU A 422 55.07 -59.16 -15.50
N LEU A 423 54.02 -59.89 -15.90
CA LEU A 423 53.82 -61.31 -15.61
C LEU A 423 54.66 -62.23 -16.51
N ASP A 424 54.96 -61.83 -17.75
CA ASP A 424 55.80 -62.58 -18.73
C ASP A 424 56.85 -61.64 -19.33
N ARG A 425 57.88 -61.34 -18.51
CA ARG A 425 59.00 -60.47 -18.88
C ARG A 425 59.86 -61.15 -19.94
N ARG A 426 59.90 -60.58 -21.14
CA ARG A 426 60.82 -61.00 -22.21
C ARG A 426 61.79 -59.87 -22.54
N ILE A 427 63.03 -60.21 -22.82
CA ILE A 427 64.03 -59.22 -23.24
C ILE A 427 63.67 -58.74 -24.65
N ARG A 428 63.41 -57.44 -24.81
CA ARG A 428 62.89 -56.87 -26.08
C ARG A 428 63.74 -55.73 -26.65
N SER A 429 64.63 -55.15 -25.85
CA SER A 429 65.64 -54.19 -26.31
C SER A 429 67.04 -54.66 -25.91
N ASP A 430 68.02 -54.19 -26.68
CA ASP A 430 69.43 -54.13 -26.27
C ASP A 430 69.63 -53.50 -24.87
N GLN A 431 68.89 -52.42 -24.58
CA GLN A 431 68.90 -51.75 -23.27
C GLN A 431 68.43 -52.69 -22.15
N ASP A 432 67.34 -53.45 -22.36
CA ASP A 432 66.86 -54.45 -21.38
C ASP A 432 67.92 -55.52 -21.09
N LEU A 433 68.69 -55.91 -22.12
CA LEU A 433 69.75 -56.91 -22.04
C LEU A 433 70.96 -56.39 -21.25
N SER A 434 71.31 -55.10 -21.44
CA SER A 434 72.33 -54.42 -20.64
C SER A 434 71.93 -54.19 -19.18
N GLU A 435 70.66 -53.86 -18.89
CA GLU A 435 70.16 -53.63 -17.53
C GLU A 435 70.07 -54.95 -16.74
N VAL A 436 69.64 -56.04 -17.37
CA VAL A 436 69.47 -57.35 -16.70
C VAL A 436 70.80 -58.07 -16.50
N LEU A 437 71.72 -58.01 -17.48
CA LEU A 437 72.98 -58.75 -17.43
C LEU A 437 74.16 -57.89 -16.93
N GLN A 438 74.01 -56.57 -16.81
CA GLN A 438 75.06 -55.59 -16.47
C GLN A 438 76.29 -55.65 -17.39
N ILE A 439 76.10 -55.98 -18.67
CA ILE A 439 77.18 -56.07 -19.67
C ILE A 439 76.93 -55.04 -20.77
N PRO A 440 77.95 -54.26 -21.21
CA PRO A 440 77.79 -53.33 -22.32
C PRO A 440 77.49 -54.06 -23.63
N VAL A 441 76.47 -53.58 -24.37
CA VAL A 441 76.12 -54.11 -25.68
C VAL A 441 77.02 -53.49 -26.74
N PHE A 442 77.88 -54.30 -27.35
CA PHE A 442 78.88 -53.83 -28.34
C PHE A 442 78.37 -53.75 -29.79
N GLY A 443 77.20 -54.34 -30.09
CA GLY A 443 76.62 -54.27 -31.43
C GLY A 443 75.27 -54.97 -31.53
N VAL A 444 74.38 -54.42 -32.35
CA VAL A 444 73.06 -54.98 -32.64
C VAL A 444 73.03 -55.45 -34.09
N VAL A 445 72.76 -56.73 -34.31
CA VAL A 445 72.55 -57.30 -35.65
C VAL A 445 71.05 -57.31 -35.92
N ASP A 446 70.58 -56.46 -36.85
CA ASP A 446 69.17 -56.41 -37.23
C ASP A 446 68.80 -57.64 -38.08
N TRP A 447 68.37 -58.70 -37.43
CA TRP A 447 67.81 -59.86 -38.12
C TRP A 447 66.33 -59.63 -38.40
N LYS A 448 65.99 -59.33 -39.65
CA LYS A 448 64.61 -59.38 -40.16
C LYS A 448 64.25 -60.77 -40.70
N PRO A 449 63.52 -61.63 -39.95
CA PRO A 449 63.04 -62.89 -40.52
C PRO A 449 62.02 -62.63 -41.63
N LYS A 450 62.16 -63.36 -42.75
CA LYS A 450 61.31 -63.27 -43.94
C LYS A 450 59.84 -63.48 -43.56
N GLN A 451 58.99 -62.49 -43.79
CA GLN A 451 57.55 -62.58 -43.51
C GLN A 451 56.95 -63.80 -44.24
N ARG A 452 56.36 -64.71 -43.48
CA ARG A 452 55.61 -65.85 -44.01
C ARG A 452 54.34 -65.32 -44.68
N ARG A 453 54.35 -65.21 -46.01
CA ARG A 453 53.18 -64.88 -46.84
C ARG A 453 52.00 -65.78 -46.43
N MET A 454 50.91 -65.19 -45.92
CA MET A 454 49.64 -65.91 -45.78
C MET A 454 49.19 -66.33 -47.18
N ARG A 455 49.07 -67.64 -47.39
CA ARG A 455 48.59 -68.25 -48.63
C ARG A 455 47.07 -68.02 -48.66
N GLY A 456 46.58 -67.28 -49.66
CA GLY A 456 45.16 -67.03 -49.85
C GLY A 456 44.36 -68.32 -50.01
N MET A 457 43.27 -68.44 -49.25
CA MET A 457 42.18 -69.37 -49.51
C MET A 457 41.39 -68.86 -50.72
N LEU A 458 41.62 -69.45 -51.89
CA LEU A 458 40.66 -69.47 -53.00
C LEU A 458 40.66 -70.89 -53.59
N PRO A 459 39.50 -71.57 -53.67
CA PRO A 459 39.44 -72.90 -54.25
C PRO A 459 39.56 -72.83 -55.78
N ARG A 460 40.41 -73.71 -56.32
CA ARG A 460 40.45 -74.08 -57.74
C ARG A 460 39.04 -74.48 -58.19
N ARG A 461 38.48 -73.80 -59.20
CA ARG A 461 37.43 -74.37 -60.04
C ARG A 461 38.03 -74.76 -61.39
N LEU A 462 37.77 -76.02 -61.74
CA LEU A 462 38.12 -76.69 -62.97
C LEU A 462 37.46 -76.01 -64.18
N ARG A 463 38.19 -75.99 -65.29
CA ARG A 463 37.66 -75.79 -66.64
C ARG A 463 36.81 -76.99 -67.03
N LEU A 464 35.69 -76.73 -67.70
CA LEU A 464 35.13 -77.58 -68.76
C LEU A 464 34.35 -76.67 -69.71
N ASN A 465 34.66 -76.85 -70.99
CA ASN A 465 34.23 -76.18 -72.23
C ASN A 465 34.92 -74.86 -72.55
#